data_AF-A0A1E7Q823-F1
#
_entry.id   AF-A0A1E7Q823-F1
#
_cell.length_a   1.000
_cell.length_b   1.000
_cell.length_c   1.000
_cell.angle_alpha   90.00
_cell.angle_beta   90.00
_cell.angle_gamma   90.00
#
_symmetry.space_group_name_H-M   'P 1'
#
loop_
_entity.id
_entity.type
_entity.pdbx_description
1 polymer ?
#
loop_
_entity_poly.entity_id
_entity_poly.type
_entity_poly.pdbx_seq_one_letter_code
_entity_poly.pdbx_strand_id
1 'polypeptide(L)'
;MLMSRTKLIMISIIAIAIISLFTFVGTQLYVAIQNAKALTIKVNSLQANLANAEADVTRLTDEIEFTELINKNLLKDRKLLSDIRNKSNQESRRLQNELEVANEKVKQIRVSKNENLKSWANTVMPNDAVSLLKYARAAGNYADSDNYQAGIHDATSRHAAILSAPNSF
;
A
#
# COMPACT_ATOMS: atom_id res chain seq x y z
N MET A 1 79.69 62.66 -18.92
CA MET A 1 78.64 63.45 -18.23
C MET A 1 78.21 62.66 -16.99
N LEU A 2 78.88 62.84 -15.84
CA LEU A 2 78.55 62.08 -14.62
C LEU A 2 77.25 62.62 -14.01
N MET A 3 76.24 61.75 -13.92
CA MET A 3 74.97 62.05 -13.24
C MET A 3 75.24 62.25 -11.74
N SER A 4 74.71 63.31 -11.11
CA SER A 4 74.96 63.59 -9.69
C SER A 4 74.36 62.48 -8.81
N ARG A 5 75.02 62.15 -7.70
CA ARG A 5 74.59 61.10 -6.75
C ARG A 5 73.13 61.24 -6.30
N THR A 6 72.64 62.48 -6.18
CA THR A 6 71.24 62.79 -5.85
C THR A 6 70.24 62.32 -6.91
N LYS A 7 70.58 62.38 -8.20
CA LYS A 7 69.73 61.88 -9.29
C LYS A 7 69.65 60.35 -9.30
N LEU A 8 70.75 59.66 -8.96
CA LEU A 8 70.77 58.20 -8.84
C LEU A 8 69.90 57.70 -7.68
N ILE A 9 69.92 58.40 -6.54
CA ILE A 9 69.07 58.09 -5.38
C ILE A 9 67.58 58.32 -5.70
N MET A 10 67.24 59.41 -6.40
CA MET A 10 65.86 59.64 -6.84
C MET A 10 65.35 58.55 -7.78
N ILE A 11 66.16 58.10 -8.74
CA ILE A 11 65.78 57.04 -9.69
C ILE A 11 65.54 55.71 -8.97
N SER A 12 66.37 55.35 -7.98
CA SER A 12 66.16 54.09 -7.24
C SER A 12 64.89 54.11 -6.40
N ILE A 13 64.55 55.24 -5.78
CA ILE A 13 63.30 55.40 -5.02
C ILE A 13 62.09 55.26 -5.94
N ILE A 14 62.12 55.91 -7.11
CA ILE A 14 61.03 55.81 -8.10
C ILE A 14 60.89 54.37 -8.60
N ALA A 15 62.00 53.68 -8.88
CA ALA A 15 61.97 52.29 -9.30
C ALA A 15 61.37 51.36 -8.22
N ILE A 16 61.75 51.53 -6.96
CA ILE A 16 61.18 50.76 -5.84
C ILE A 16 59.69 51.05 -5.68
N ALA A 17 59.28 52.32 -5.77
CA ALA A 17 57.86 52.70 -5.69
C ALA A 17 57.03 52.04 -6.80
N ILE A 18 57.53 52.03 -8.05
CA ILE A 18 56.86 51.37 -9.18
C ILE A 18 56.74 49.86 -8.94
N ILE A 19 57.82 49.20 -8.52
CA ILE A 19 57.81 47.75 -8.24
C ILE A 19 56.80 47.43 -7.14
N SER A 20 56.79 48.22 -6.05
CA SER A 20 55.86 48.03 -4.94
C SER A 20 54.40 48.15 -5.39
N LEU A 21 54.09 49.12 -6.25
CA LEU A 21 52.75 49.31 -6.81
C LEU A 21 52.34 48.14 -7.70
N PHE A 22 53.23 47.65 -8.57
CA PHE A 22 52.97 46.48 -9.40
C PHE A 22 52.74 45.21 -8.56
N THR A 23 53.53 45.00 -7.50
CA THR A 23 53.32 43.86 -6.60
C THR A 23 51.99 43.97 -5.85
N PHE A 24 51.62 45.16 -5.38
CA PHE A 24 50.34 45.37 -4.70
C PHE A 24 49.16 45.11 -5.65
N VAL A 25 49.15 45.70 -6.84
CA VAL A 25 48.08 45.46 -7.83
C VAL A 25 48.04 44.00 -8.27
N GLY A 26 49.20 43.38 -8.49
CA GLY A 26 49.31 41.96 -8.87
C GLY A 26 48.73 41.02 -7.82
N THR A 27 49.01 41.25 -6.53
CA THR A 27 48.44 40.45 -5.43
C THR A 27 46.94 40.64 -5.30
N GLN A 28 46.44 41.87 -5.42
CA GLN A 28 45.00 42.13 -5.38
C GLN A 28 44.26 41.48 -6.55
N LEU A 29 44.83 41.55 -7.75
CA LEU A 29 44.28 40.88 -8.93
C LEU A 29 44.27 39.36 -8.76
N TYR A 30 45.35 38.79 -8.22
CA TYR A 30 45.43 37.35 -7.93
C TYR A 30 44.35 36.92 -6.94
N VAL A 31 44.18 37.63 -5.83
CA VAL A 31 43.14 37.34 -4.82
C VAL A 31 41.75 37.47 -5.43
N ALA A 32 41.49 38.52 -6.22
CA ALA A 32 40.20 38.70 -6.90
C ALA A 32 39.88 37.53 -7.85
N ILE A 33 40.85 37.05 -8.62
CA ILE A 33 40.68 35.88 -9.52
C ILE A 33 40.37 34.62 -8.71
N GLN A 34 41.05 34.39 -7.59
CA GLN A 34 40.78 33.21 -6.76
C GLN A 34 39.41 33.27 -6.10
N ASN A 35 39.00 34.44 -5.61
CA ASN A 35 37.66 34.65 -5.06
C ASN A 35 36.58 34.44 -6.12
N ALA A 36 36.78 34.94 -7.34
CA ALA A 36 35.86 34.71 -8.45
C ALA A 36 35.71 33.21 -8.76
N LYS A 37 36.82 32.46 -8.83
CA LYS A 37 36.79 31.00 -9.02
C LYS A 37 36.05 30.28 -7.90
N ALA A 38 36.33 30.63 -6.64
CA ALA A 38 35.66 30.04 -5.49
C ALA A 38 34.15 30.33 -5.51
N LEU A 39 33.76 31.55 -5.89
CA LEU A 39 32.37 31.94 -6.03
C LEU A 39 31.68 31.16 -7.17
N THR A 40 32.34 30.98 -8.32
CA THR A 40 31.80 30.15 -9.42
C THR A 40 31.57 28.71 -8.98
N ILE A 41 32.52 28.10 -8.25
CA ILE A 41 32.35 26.74 -7.72
C ILE A 41 31.14 26.68 -6.78
N LYS A 42 30.99 27.67 -5.90
CA LYS A 42 29.86 27.75 -4.96
C LYS A 42 28.52 27.95 -5.66
N VAL A 43 28.48 28.77 -6.72
CA VAL A 43 27.27 28.96 -7.53
C VAL A 43 26.89 27.65 -8.21
N ASN A 44 27.85 26.96 -8.82
CA ASN A 44 27.60 25.68 -9.48
C ASN A 44 27.11 24.61 -8.49
N SER A 45 27.67 24.56 -7.28
CA SER A 45 27.21 23.60 -6.26
C SER A 45 25.81 23.92 -5.74
N LEU A 46 25.50 25.20 -5.53
CA LEU A 46 24.15 25.63 -5.15
C LEU A 46 23.13 25.33 -6.26
N GLN A 47 23.50 25.53 -7.52
CA GLN A 47 22.64 25.20 -8.66
C GLN A 47 22.36 23.70 -8.77
N ALA A 48 23.38 22.85 -8.55
CA ALA A 48 23.20 21.41 -8.51
C ALA A 48 22.30 20.97 -7.34
N ASN A 49 22.49 21.55 -6.15
CA ASN A 49 21.64 21.26 -4.99
C ASN A 49 20.19 21.69 -5.22
N LEU A 50 19.98 22.83 -5.88
CA LEU A 50 18.64 23.32 -6.23
C LEU A 50 17.96 22.37 -7.21
N ALA A 51 18.66 21.94 -8.27
CA ALA A 51 18.12 20.98 -9.24
C ALA A 51 17.75 19.63 -8.58
N ASN A 52 18.58 19.15 -7.65
CA ASN A 52 18.26 17.94 -6.88
C ASN A 52 17.04 18.13 -5.99
N ALA A 53 16.94 19.28 -5.30
CA ALA A 53 15.78 19.60 -4.47
C ALA A 53 14.49 19.70 -5.29
N GLU A 54 14.54 20.29 -6.49
CA GLU A 54 13.39 20.35 -7.41
C GLU A 54 12.97 18.95 -7.89
N ALA A 55 13.94 18.07 -8.18
CA ALA A 55 13.65 16.68 -8.52
C ALA A 55 13.02 15.92 -7.34
N ASP A 56 13.52 16.11 -6.12
CA ASP A 56 12.95 15.51 -4.92
C ASP A 56 11.52 16.00 -4.64
N VAL A 57 11.26 17.30 -4.81
CA VAL A 57 9.91 17.87 -4.67
C VAL A 57 8.95 17.26 -5.69
N THR A 58 9.38 17.12 -6.95
CA THR A 58 8.56 16.50 -8.00
C THR A 58 8.24 15.05 -7.63
N ARG A 59 9.25 14.27 -7.28
CA ARG A 59 9.10 12.87 -6.87
C ARG A 59 8.15 12.71 -5.67
N LEU A 60 8.29 13.56 -4.66
CA LEU A 60 7.43 13.53 -3.48
C LEU A 60 5.99 13.92 -3.81
N THR A 61 5.80 14.84 -4.75
CA THR A 61 4.45 15.23 -5.21
C THR A 61 3.75 14.06 -5.90
N ASP A 62 4.45 13.38 -6.82
CA ASP A 62 3.93 12.20 -7.51
C ASP A 62 3.59 11.06 -6.52
N GLU A 63 4.44 10.87 -5.51
CA GLU A 63 4.23 9.86 -4.45
C GLU A 63 3.01 10.18 -3.58
N ILE A 64 2.77 11.47 -3.29
CA ILE A 64 1.58 11.92 -2.56
C ILE A 64 0.32 11.68 -3.40
N GLU A 65 0.30 12.09 -4.67
CA GLU A 65 -0.87 11.88 -5.55
C GLU A 65 -1.21 10.40 -5.70
N PHE A 66 -0.19 9.55 -5.87
CA PHE A 66 -0.37 8.11 -5.94
C PHE A 66 -0.92 7.53 -4.63
N THR A 67 -0.41 8.00 -3.49
CA THR A 67 -0.88 7.56 -2.17
C THR A 67 -2.33 8.00 -1.92
N GLU A 68 -2.71 9.21 -2.32
CA GLU A 68 -4.09 9.70 -2.25
C GLU A 68 -5.04 8.85 -3.09
N LEU A 69 -4.62 8.47 -4.30
CA LEU A 69 -5.38 7.58 -5.17
C LEU A 69 -5.63 6.21 -4.51
N ILE A 70 -4.58 5.61 -3.94
CA ILE A 70 -4.69 4.35 -3.20
C ILE A 70 -5.65 4.49 -2.03
N ASN A 71 -5.52 5.54 -1.23
CA ASN A 71 -6.37 5.78 -0.06
C ASN A 71 -7.85 5.91 -0.47
N LYS A 72 -8.14 6.65 -1.54
CA LYS A 72 -9.49 6.77 -2.11
C LYS A 72 -10.08 5.43 -2.53
N ASN A 73 -9.27 4.55 -3.11
CA ASN A 73 -9.72 3.20 -3.49
C ASN A 73 -9.95 2.31 -2.26
N LEU A 74 -9.05 2.33 -1.28
CA LEU A 74 -9.22 1.60 -0.02
C LEU A 74 -10.49 2.01 0.73
N LEU A 75 -10.85 3.29 0.72
CA LEU A 75 -12.12 3.76 1.29
C LEU A 75 -13.35 3.20 0.57
N LYS A 76 -13.30 3.07 -0.76
CA LYS A 76 -14.37 2.43 -1.54
C LYS A 76 -14.46 0.94 -1.21
N ASP A 77 -13.34 0.24 -1.18
CA ASP A 77 -13.29 -1.20 -0.89
C ASP A 77 -13.79 -1.49 0.53
N ARG A 78 -13.41 -0.65 1.50
CA ARG A 78 -13.92 -0.75 2.88
C ARG A 78 -15.43 -0.56 2.95
N LYS A 79 -15.99 0.36 2.17
CA LYS A 79 -17.44 0.56 2.10
C LYS A 79 -18.13 -0.66 1.48
N LEU A 80 -17.61 -1.17 0.37
CA LEU A 80 -18.12 -2.37 -0.27
C LEU A 80 -18.10 -3.58 0.68
N LEU A 81 -16.99 -3.78 1.39
CA LEU A 81 -16.86 -4.87 2.36
C LEU A 81 -17.88 -4.72 3.52
N SER A 82 -18.11 -3.49 3.99
CA SER A 82 -19.13 -3.21 4.99
C SER A 82 -20.53 -3.56 4.49
N ASP A 83 -20.85 -3.22 3.24
CA ASP A 83 -22.15 -3.50 2.63
C ASP A 83 -22.35 -5.02 2.45
N ILE A 84 -21.32 -5.73 1.98
CA ILE A 84 -21.32 -7.21 1.87
C ILE A 84 -21.54 -7.84 3.24
N ARG A 85 -20.82 -7.38 4.27
CA ARG A 85 -20.95 -7.90 5.64
C ARG A 85 -22.36 -7.67 6.19
N ASN A 86 -22.94 -6.50 5.96
CA ASN A 86 -24.30 -6.20 6.39
C ASN A 86 -25.32 -7.11 5.69
N LYS A 87 -25.19 -7.28 4.36
CA LYS A 87 -26.06 -8.18 3.59
C LYS A 87 -25.94 -9.63 4.05
N SER A 88 -24.71 -10.10 4.26
CA SER A 88 -24.44 -11.45 4.76
C SER A 88 -25.07 -11.68 6.14
N ASN A 89 -24.87 -10.75 7.08
CA ASN A 89 -25.49 -10.83 8.40
C ASN A 89 -27.02 -10.84 8.35
N GLN A 90 -27.61 -10.05 7.45
CA GLN A 90 -29.06 -10.02 7.26
C GLN A 90 -29.58 -11.36 6.72
N GLU A 91 -28.92 -11.94 5.71
CA GLU A 91 -29.27 -13.25 5.17
C GLU A 91 -29.09 -14.37 6.22
N SER A 92 -28.00 -14.35 7.00
CA SER A 92 -27.81 -15.31 8.09
C SER A 92 -28.94 -15.26 9.11
N ARG A 93 -29.38 -14.05 9.50
CA ARG A 93 -30.53 -13.89 10.41
C ARG A 93 -31.82 -14.39 9.77
N ARG A 94 -32.06 -14.11 8.48
CA ARG A 94 -33.23 -14.61 7.75
C ARG A 94 -33.25 -16.14 7.74
N LEU A 95 -32.15 -16.77 7.37
CA LEU A 95 -32.00 -18.23 7.34
C LEU A 95 -32.16 -18.85 8.73
N GLN A 96 -31.64 -18.22 9.78
CA GLN A 96 -31.80 -18.68 11.15
C GLN A 96 -33.27 -18.66 11.59
N ASN A 97 -34.00 -17.58 11.28
CA ASN A 97 -35.43 -17.49 11.55
C ASN A 97 -36.22 -18.54 10.76
N GLU A 98 -35.90 -18.75 9.48
CA GLU A 98 -36.54 -19.78 8.65
C GLU A 98 -36.30 -21.19 9.22
N LEU A 99 -35.08 -21.45 9.69
CA LEU A 99 -34.73 -22.71 10.33
C LEU A 99 -35.50 -22.91 11.64
N GLU A 100 -35.64 -21.87 12.46
CA GLU A 100 -36.41 -21.92 13.70
C GLU A 100 -37.89 -22.23 13.43
N VAL A 101 -38.50 -21.54 12.46
CA VAL A 101 -39.89 -21.80 12.03
C VAL A 101 -40.04 -23.22 11.48
N ALA A 102 -39.10 -23.70 10.68
CA ALA A 102 -39.13 -25.06 10.15
C ALA A 102 -39.02 -26.10 11.28
N ASN A 103 -38.15 -25.88 12.27
CA ASN A 103 -38.02 -26.75 13.43
C ASN A 103 -39.30 -26.81 14.27
N GLU A 104 -39.98 -25.68 14.45
CA GLU A 104 -41.25 -25.66 15.19
C GLU A 104 -42.35 -26.40 14.41
N LYS A 105 -42.40 -26.26 13.08
CA LYS A 105 -43.30 -27.07 12.23
C LYS A 105 -43.00 -28.57 12.35
N VAL A 106 -41.72 -28.97 12.30
CA VAL A 106 -41.32 -30.38 12.49
C VAL A 106 -41.76 -30.89 13.86
N LYS A 107 -41.59 -30.09 14.92
CA LYS A 107 -42.05 -30.42 16.27
C LYS A 107 -43.57 -30.61 16.33
N GLN A 108 -44.35 -29.74 15.67
CA GLN A 108 -45.81 -29.89 15.57
C GLN A 108 -46.21 -31.18 14.84
N ILE A 109 -45.53 -31.54 13.76
CA ILE A 109 -45.75 -32.79 13.02
C ILE A 109 -45.49 -34.01 13.94
N ARG A 110 -44.42 -33.98 14.73
CA ARG A 110 -44.09 -35.07 15.67
C ARG A 110 -45.12 -35.28 16.79
N VAL A 111 -45.91 -34.26 17.12
CA VAL A 111 -47.00 -34.34 18.12
C VAL A 111 -48.39 -34.33 17.49
N SER A 112 -48.49 -34.53 16.18
CA SER A 112 -49.76 -34.51 15.44
C SER A 112 -50.76 -35.55 15.97
N LYS A 113 -52.05 -35.20 15.92
CA LYS A 113 -53.16 -36.12 16.22
C LYS A 113 -53.35 -37.20 15.15
N ASN A 114 -52.74 -37.04 13.97
CA ASN A 114 -52.77 -38.04 12.92
C ASN A 114 -51.69 -39.11 13.19
N GLU A 115 -52.12 -40.29 13.62
CA GLU A 115 -51.27 -41.45 13.95
C GLU A 115 -50.26 -41.80 12.84
N ASN A 116 -50.67 -41.78 11.57
CA ASN A 116 -49.77 -42.10 10.46
C ASN A 116 -48.67 -41.05 10.30
N LEU A 117 -49.04 -39.76 10.41
CA LEU A 117 -48.10 -38.65 10.28
C LEU A 117 -47.14 -38.58 11.47
N LYS A 118 -47.66 -38.83 12.69
CA LYS A 118 -46.89 -38.92 13.92
C LYS A 118 -45.91 -40.10 13.89
N SER A 119 -46.37 -41.27 13.44
CA SER A 119 -45.52 -42.45 13.28
C SER A 119 -44.39 -42.16 12.30
N TRP A 120 -44.70 -41.71 11.09
CA TRP A 120 -43.71 -41.35 10.06
C TRP A 120 -42.66 -40.34 10.55
N ALA A 121 -43.07 -39.29 11.25
CA ALA A 121 -42.16 -38.23 11.72
C ALA A 121 -41.28 -38.63 12.92
N ASN A 122 -41.66 -39.68 13.64
CA ASN A 122 -40.91 -40.22 14.79
C ASN A 122 -40.11 -41.48 14.42
N THR A 123 -40.32 -42.06 13.24
CA THR A 123 -39.44 -43.12 12.71
C THR A 123 -38.04 -42.56 12.47
N VAL A 124 -37.01 -43.38 12.72
CA VAL A 124 -35.61 -43.00 12.52
C VAL A 124 -35.40 -42.57 11.07
N MET A 125 -34.95 -41.33 10.89
CA MET A 125 -34.64 -40.76 9.59
C MET A 125 -33.56 -41.63 8.91
N PRO A 126 -33.71 -42.01 7.63
CA PRO A 126 -32.73 -42.87 6.95
C PRO A 126 -31.31 -42.30 7.05
N ASN A 127 -30.32 -43.17 7.24
CA ASN A 127 -28.91 -42.77 7.46
C ASN A 127 -28.37 -41.82 6.38
N ASP A 128 -28.84 -41.94 5.14
CA ASP A 128 -28.44 -41.08 4.03
C ASP A 128 -28.86 -39.62 4.24
N ALA A 129 -30.07 -39.40 4.74
CA ALA A 129 -30.58 -38.07 5.02
C ALA A 129 -29.90 -37.45 6.25
N VAL A 130 -29.51 -38.27 7.24
CA VAL A 130 -28.67 -37.82 8.37
C VAL A 130 -27.26 -37.44 7.91
N SER A 131 -26.70 -38.18 6.96
CA SER A 131 -25.36 -37.93 6.41
C SER A 131 -25.31 -36.63 5.59
N LEU A 132 -26.33 -36.39 4.75
CA LEU A 132 -26.51 -35.13 4.04
C LEU A 132 -26.65 -33.93 4.99
N LEU A 133 -27.42 -34.10 6.08
CA LEU A 133 -27.62 -33.03 7.06
C LEU A 133 -26.31 -32.67 7.79
N LYS A 134 -25.48 -33.67 8.13
CA LYS A 134 -24.15 -33.46 8.70
C LYS A 134 -23.22 -32.75 7.72
N TYR A 135 -23.26 -33.12 6.45
CA TYR A 135 -22.45 -32.49 5.40
C TYR A 135 -22.83 -31.02 5.19
N ALA A 136 -24.12 -30.71 5.12
CA ALA A 136 -24.60 -29.33 5.02
C ALA A 136 -24.22 -28.49 6.25
N ARG A 137 -24.26 -29.08 7.44
CA ARG A 137 -23.86 -28.43 8.69
C ARG A 137 -22.35 -28.18 8.77
N ALA A 138 -21.53 -29.10 8.25
CA ALA A 138 -20.08 -28.91 8.15
C ALA A 138 -19.73 -27.85 7.09
N ALA A 139 -20.44 -27.83 5.96
CA ALA A 139 -20.24 -26.85 4.91
C ALA A 139 -20.65 -25.41 5.31
N GLY A 140 -21.58 -25.26 6.25
CA GLY A 140 -21.98 -23.95 6.79
C GLY A 140 -21.06 -23.39 7.87
N ASN A 141 -20.05 -24.15 8.32
CA ASN A 141 -19.20 -23.81 9.47
C ASN A 141 -17.72 -23.61 9.10
N TYR A 142 -17.42 -23.24 7.84
CA TYR A 142 -16.09 -22.76 7.49
C TYR A 142 -15.86 -21.43 8.20
N ALA A 143 -15.19 -21.51 9.34
CA ALA A 143 -14.50 -20.38 9.92
C ALA A 143 -13.51 -19.87 8.87
N ASP A 144 -13.62 -18.59 8.58
CA ASP A 144 -12.69 -17.78 7.82
C ASP A 144 -11.32 -17.76 8.54
N SER A 145 -10.55 -18.83 8.39
CA SER A 145 -9.13 -18.86 8.74
C SER A 145 -8.46 -20.06 8.06
N ASP A 146 -7.64 -19.75 7.07
CA ASP A 146 -6.55 -20.57 6.55
C ASP A 146 -6.93 -21.84 5.77
N ASN A 147 -7.17 -21.64 4.47
CA ASN A 147 -6.63 -22.42 3.35
C ASN A 147 -6.68 -23.97 3.39
N TYR A 148 -7.56 -24.59 4.19
CA TYR A 148 -7.85 -26.01 4.07
C TYR A 148 -9.03 -26.21 3.13
N GLN A 149 -8.71 -26.42 1.85
CA GLN A 149 -9.64 -26.98 0.88
C GLN A 149 -10.14 -28.33 1.40
N ALA A 150 -11.38 -28.38 1.88
CA ALA A 150 -12.06 -29.64 2.11
C ALA A 150 -12.37 -30.26 0.75
N GLY A 151 -11.51 -31.19 0.33
CA GLY A 151 -11.74 -31.99 -0.87
C GLY A 151 -13.04 -32.78 -0.73
N ILE A 152 -13.95 -32.59 -1.69
CA ILE A 152 -15.11 -33.46 -1.85
C ILE A 152 -14.59 -34.80 -2.39
N HIS A 153 -14.54 -35.82 -1.53
CA HIS A 153 -14.27 -37.20 -1.92
C HIS A 153 -15.60 -37.88 -2.25
N ASP A 154 -15.71 -38.50 -3.44
CA ASP A 154 -16.83 -39.41 -3.70
C ASP A 154 -16.63 -40.74 -2.94
N ALA A 155 -17.69 -41.56 -2.85
CA ALA A 155 -17.71 -42.85 -2.15
C ALA A 155 -16.63 -43.88 -2.58
N THR A 156 -15.84 -43.59 -3.62
CA THR A 156 -14.73 -44.37 -4.17
C THR A 156 -13.35 -43.75 -3.93
N SER A 157 -13.26 -42.68 -3.12
CA SER A 157 -12.02 -41.95 -2.81
C SER A 157 -11.33 -41.29 -4.01
N ARG A 158 -12.01 -41.15 -5.16
CA ARG A 158 -11.52 -40.31 -6.26
C ARG A 158 -12.00 -38.87 -6.06
N HIS A 159 -11.13 -37.92 -6.40
CA HIS A 159 -11.45 -36.50 -6.38
C HIS A 159 -12.67 -36.26 -7.29
N ALA A 160 -13.81 -35.94 -6.69
CA ALA A 160 -14.98 -35.52 -7.47
C ALA A 160 -14.63 -34.19 -8.16
N ALA A 161 -14.98 -34.09 -9.44
CA ALA A 161 -14.68 -32.95 -10.28
C ALA A 161 -14.96 -31.63 -9.56
N ILE A 162 -13.98 -30.72 -9.60
CA ILE A 162 -14.08 -29.36 -9.07
C ILE A 162 -15.25 -28.70 -9.81
N LEU A 163 -16.39 -28.54 -9.12
CA LEU A 163 -17.44 -27.62 -9.57
C LEU A 163 -16.92 -26.21 -9.32
N SER A 164 -16.17 -25.69 -10.29
CA SER A 164 -15.84 -24.28 -10.37
C SER A 164 -17.14 -23.50 -10.58
N ALA A 165 -17.56 -22.78 -9.54
CA ALA A 165 -18.57 -21.75 -9.71
C ALA A 165 -18.04 -20.73 -10.72
N PRO A 166 -18.76 -20.43 -11.82
CA PRO A 166 -18.37 -19.35 -12.71
C PRO A 166 -18.56 -18.04 -11.92
N ASN A 167 -17.45 -17.43 -11.51
CA ASN A 167 -17.43 -16.06 -11.04
C ASN A 167 -17.70 -15.15 -12.25
N SER A 168 -18.97 -15.00 -12.61
CA SER A 168 -19.46 -13.95 -13.48
C SER A 168 -20.68 -13.34 -12.82
N PHE A 169 -20.47 -12.24 -12.09
CA PHE A 169 -21.09 -10.91 -12.26
C PHE A 169 -20.65 -10.00 -11.13
#